data_AF-A0A857KHH5-F1
#
_entry.id   AF-A0A857KHH5-F1
#
_cell.length_a   1.000
_cell.length_b   1.000
_cell.length_c   1.000
_cell.angle_alpha   90.00
_cell.angle_beta   90.00
_cell.angle_gamma   90.00
#
_symmetry.space_group_name_H-M   'P 1'
#
loop_
_entity.id
_entity.type
_entity.pdbx_description
1 polymer ?
#
loop_
_entity_poly.entity_id
_entity_poly.type
_entity_poly.pdbx_seq_one_letter_code
_entity_poly.pdbx_strand_id
1 'polypeptide(L)'
;MTAVFERLEEVATAGPAVATILDALGTVLDPELDEPITDLNFVRSIHVDDAGVSVHLRLPTSFCSPNFAYLMASDAQDALERVEGIGEVHVFLDDHHDSDKINAGLAAAAGYKGTFGEEAEDSLDELRDIFIVKAHTAAIERSLSEMLALGLTTVEHIGEVLLRDLPPGLKRGALMRRRANLGLSLCRNSRVLVGDDGERLPDDQIPLRLRFARSVRISMEGNAHFCRGLLATRYADDAECDGTSGPLITDTRSTTTRSKGTQP
;
A
#
# COMPACT_ATOMS: atom_id res chain seq x y z
N MET A 1 -11.27 23.57 -17.96
CA MET A 1 -9.86 23.98 -18.17
C MET A 1 -9.33 24.83 -17.02
N THR A 2 -10.14 25.73 -16.45
CA THR A 2 -9.79 26.55 -15.27
C THR A 2 -9.65 25.74 -13.98
N ALA A 3 -10.59 24.83 -13.68
CA ALA A 3 -10.55 23.98 -12.48
C ALA A 3 -9.40 22.94 -12.46
N VAL A 4 -8.79 22.64 -13.60
CA VAL A 4 -7.62 21.76 -13.68
C VAL A 4 -6.33 22.53 -13.39
N PHE A 5 -6.30 23.83 -13.71
CA PHE A 5 -5.17 24.71 -13.40
C PHE A 5 -5.16 25.14 -11.93
N GLU A 6 -6.33 25.43 -11.33
CA GLU A 6 -6.43 25.68 -9.87
C GLU A 6 -5.95 24.49 -9.04
N ARG A 7 -6.25 23.25 -9.47
CA ARG A 7 -5.82 22.03 -8.76
C ARG A 7 -4.32 21.73 -8.86
N LEU A 8 -3.63 22.25 -9.88
CA LEU A 8 -2.17 22.16 -9.95
C LEU A 8 -1.49 23.16 -9.02
N GLU A 9 -2.16 24.26 -8.65
CA GLU A 9 -1.69 25.22 -7.66
C GLU A 9 -1.92 24.73 -6.23
N GLU A 10 -3.01 24.01 -5.95
CA GLU A 10 -3.35 23.50 -4.60
C GLU A 10 -2.46 22.31 -4.16
N VAL A 11 -2.03 21.47 -5.10
CA VAL A 11 -1.01 20.42 -4.84
C VAL A 11 0.40 21.04 -4.68
N ALA A 12 0.64 22.23 -5.25
CA ALA A 12 1.94 22.91 -5.21
C ALA A 12 2.22 23.64 -3.88
N THR A 13 1.28 23.67 -2.93
CA THR A 13 1.45 24.27 -1.60
C THR A 13 1.63 23.26 -0.47
N ALA A 14 1.78 21.96 -0.77
CA ALA A 14 2.20 20.98 0.21
C ALA A 14 3.68 21.20 0.56
N GLY A 15 3.97 21.65 1.79
CA GLY A 15 5.35 21.80 2.25
C GLY A 15 6.14 20.48 2.17
N PRO A 16 7.48 20.52 2.20
CA PRO A 16 8.32 19.33 2.03
C PRO A 16 7.98 18.16 2.98
N ALA A 17 7.47 18.45 4.18
CA ALA A 17 7.03 17.42 5.12
C ALA A 17 5.77 16.67 4.64
N VAL A 18 4.82 17.34 3.99
CA VAL A 18 3.60 16.70 3.47
C VAL A 18 3.95 15.72 2.36
N ALA A 19 4.88 16.08 1.48
CA ALA A 19 5.37 15.17 0.44
C ALA A 19 6.00 13.91 1.06
N THR A 20 6.81 14.06 2.10
CA THR A 20 7.41 12.92 2.82
C THR A 20 6.36 12.04 3.52
N ILE A 21 5.31 12.64 4.10
CA ILE A 21 4.18 11.91 4.70
C ILE A 21 3.45 11.10 3.64
N LEU A 22 3.14 11.69 2.48
CA LEU A 22 2.50 10.99 1.36
C LEU A 22 3.37 9.85 0.82
N ASP A 23 4.68 10.08 0.68
CA ASP A 23 5.64 9.04 0.27
C ASP A 23 5.65 7.87 1.26
N ALA A 24 5.64 8.16 2.57
CA ALA A 24 5.58 7.14 3.61
C ALA A 24 4.27 6.34 3.57
N LEU A 25 3.11 7.02 3.48
CA LEU A 25 1.80 6.36 3.34
C LEU A 25 1.70 5.57 2.03
N GLY A 26 2.35 6.01 0.97
CA GLY A 26 2.44 5.29 -0.30
C GLY A 26 3.21 3.96 -0.22
N THR A 27 3.92 3.70 0.88
CA THR A 27 4.55 2.39 1.15
C THR A 27 3.61 1.39 1.83
N VAL A 28 2.50 1.87 2.40
CA VAL A 28 1.53 1.04 3.13
C VAL A 28 0.58 0.42 2.11
N LEU A 29 0.55 -0.90 2.05
CA LEU A 29 -0.26 -1.65 1.09
C LEU A 29 -1.49 -2.22 1.77
N ASP A 30 -2.61 -2.25 1.06
CA ASP A 30 -3.68 -3.16 1.41
C ASP A 30 -3.17 -4.61 1.21
N PRO A 31 -3.21 -5.47 2.24
CA PRO A 31 -2.64 -6.81 2.18
C PRO A 31 -3.33 -7.69 1.12
N GLU A 32 -4.63 -7.52 0.91
CA GLU A 32 -5.38 -8.31 -0.05
C GLU A 32 -5.12 -7.87 -1.49
N LEU A 33 -4.95 -6.56 -1.70
CA LEU A 33 -4.92 -5.95 -3.02
C LEU A 33 -3.50 -5.75 -3.58
N ASP A 34 -2.47 -5.70 -2.71
CA ASP A 34 -1.07 -5.35 -3.08
C ASP A 34 -0.96 -3.98 -3.78
N GLU A 35 -1.85 -3.05 -3.40
CA GLU A 35 -1.89 -1.66 -3.86
C GLU A 35 -1.76 -0.69 -2.67
N PRO A 36 -1.08 0.47 -2.83
CA PRO A 36 -0.97 1.46 -1.78
C PRO A 36 -2.33 1.99 -1.30
N ILE A 37 -2.47 2.23 0.01
CA ILE A 37 -3.69 2.83 0.58
C ILE A 37 -3.96 4.22 0.02
N THR A 38 -2.92 4.93 -0.45
CA THR A 38 -3.03 6.21 -1.15
C THR A 38 -3.67 6.05 -2.53
N ASP A 39 -3.28 5.03 -3.30
CA ASP A 39 -3.78 4.76 -4.65
C ASP A 39 -5.20 4.18 -4.62
N LEU A 40 -5.59 3.60 -3.48
CA LEU A 40 -6.94 3.13 -3.19
C LEU A 40 -7.85 4.23 -2.63
N ASN A 41 -7.34 5.45 -2.41
CA ASN A 41 -8.05 6.57 -1.79
C ASN A 41 -8.57 6.28 -0.36
N PHE A 42 -7.92 5.37 0.37
CA PHE A 42 -8.27 5.03 1.74
C PHE A 42 -7.79 6.08 2.74
N VAL A 43 -6.82 6.90 2.38
CA VAL A 43 -6.43 8.07 3.19
C VAL A 43 -7.47 9.17 2.96
N ARG A 44 -8.27 9.48 3.99
CA ARG A 44 -9.32 10.51 3.95
C ARG A 44 -8.71 11.90 4.15
N SER A 45 -7.90 12.06 5.19
CA SER A 45 -7.29 13.35 5.49
C SER A 45 -5.96 13.22 6.20
N ILE A 46 -5.15 14.27 6.05
CA ILE A 46 -3.85 14.45 6.69
C ILE A 46 -3.85 15.85 7.30
N HIS A 47 -3.77 15.93 8.62
CA HIS A 47 -3.60 17.18 9.35
C HIS A 47 -2.19 17.25 9.91
N VAL A 48 -1.50 18.36 9.65
CA VAL A 48 -0.16 18.63 10.16
C VAL A 48 -0.21 19.93 10.97
N ASP A 49 0.29 19.89 12.19
CA ASP A 49 0.42 21.06 13.07
C ASP A 49 1.80 21.10 13.74
N ASP A 50 1.99 22.01 14.69
CA ASP A 50 3.27 22.17 15.39
C ASP A 50 3.60 21.00 16.35
N ALA A 51 2.60 20.21 16.74
CA ALA A 51 2.77 19.04 17.62
C ALA A 51 3.05 17.77 16.83
N GLY A 52 2.41 17.59 15.67
CA GLY A 52 2.64 16.43 14.84
C GLY A 52 1.71 16.26 13.64
N VAL A 53 1.40 15.00 13.35
CA VAL A 53 0.59 14.57 12.21
C VAL A 53 -0.56 13.70 12.69
N SER A 54 -1.78 14.03 12.25
CA SER A 54 -2.97 13.19 12.38
C SER A 54 -3.44 12.72 11.01
N VAL A 55 -3.61 11.42 10.83
CA VAL A 55 -4.08 10.81 9.58
C VAL A 55 -5.37 10.05 9.84
N HIS A 56 -6.38 10.31 9.00
CA HIS A 56 -7.63 9.56 9.02
C HIS A 56 -7.70 8.63 7.82
N LEU A 57 -7.91 7.35 8.10
CA LEU A 57 -8.15 6.30 7.14
C LEU A 57 -9.65 5.98 7.10
N ARG A 58 -10.12 5.51 5.94
CA ARG A 58 -11.48 5.05 5.71
C ARG A 58 -11.48 3.85 4.78
N LEU A 59 -12.54 3.05 4.86
CA LEU A 59 -12.62 1.80 4.11
C LEU A 59 -13.89 1.70 3.25
N PRO A 60 -13.87 0.89 2.18
CA PRO A 60 -15.01 0.73 1.27
C PRO A 60 -16.31 0.28 1.94
N THR A 61 -16.22 -0.44 3.06
CA THR A 61 -17.39 -0.92 3.82
C THR A 61 -17.15 -0.84 5.33
N SER A 62 -18.22 -0.73 6.13
CA SER A 62 -18.12 -0.72 7.60
C SER A 62 -17.69 -2.07 8.19
N PHE A 63 -17.76 -3.14 7.40
CA PHE A 63 -17.47 -4.51 7.80
C PHE A 63 -16.34 -5.11 6.96
N CYS A 64 -15.39 -4.28 6.52
CA CYS A 64 -14.12 -4.80 6.02
C CYS A 64 -13.49 -5.69 7.11
N SER A 65 -12.64 -6.64 6.73
CA SER A 65 -12.02 -7.53 7.71
C SER A 65 -11.31 -6.71 8.81
N PRO A 66 -11.63 -6.91 10.10
CA PRO A 66 -10.96 -6.19 11.19
C PRO A 66 -9.44 -6.40 11.17
N ASN A 67 -9.00 -7.57 10.72
CA ASN A 67 -7.58 -7.89 10.57
C ASN A 67 -6.93 -6.99 9.51
N PHE A 68 -7.58 -6.79 8.37
CA PHE A 68 -7.03 -5.96 7.29
C PHE A 68 -7.09 -4.48 7.66
N ALA A 69 -8.18 -4.04 8.27
CA ALA A 69 -8.34 -2.69 8.79
C ALA A 69 -7.24 -2.36 9.81
N TYR A 70 -6.99 -3.26 10.77
CA TYR A 70 -5.93 -3.12 11.75
C TYR A 70 -4.54 -3.11 11.11
N LEU A 71 -4.26 -4.04 10.18
CA LEU A 71 -2.97 -4.09 9.48
C LEU A 71 -2.66 -2.77 8.77
N MET A 72 -3.60 -2.25 7.98
CA MET A 72 -3.39 -0.99 7.26
C MET A 72 -3.22 0.20 8.21
N ALA A 73 -4.02 0.29 9.27
CA ALA A 73 -3.92 1.40 10.21
C ALA A 73 -2.63 1.35 11.04
N SER A 74 -2.26 0.16 11.53
CA SER A 74 -1.01 -0.06 12.25
C SER A 74 0.20 0.18 11.35
N ASP A 75 0.20 -0.33 10.11
CA ASP A 75 1.31 -0.13 9.17
C ASP A 75 1.45 1.34 8.76
N ALA A 76 0.34 2.09 8.67
CA ALA A 76 0.37 3.53 8.46
C ALA A 76 1.01 4.28 9.63
N GLN A 77 0.65 3.94 10.87
CA GLN A 77 1.29 4.53 12.05
C GLN A 77 2.80 4.24 12.06
N ASP A 78 3.15 2.97 11.89
CA ASP A 78 4.53 2.49 11.77
C ASP A 78 5.34 3.21 10.67
N ALA A 79 4.74 3.41 9.50
CA ALA A 79 5.40 4.06 8.36
C ALA A 79 5.68 5.54 8.66
N LEU A 80 4.72 6.24 9.28
CA LEU A 80 4.84 7.64 9.66
C LEU A 80 5.82 7.85 10.81
N GLU A 81 5.83 6.98 11.83
CA GLU A 81 6.76 7.06 12.97
C GLU A 81 8.23 6.94 12.53
N ARG A 82 8.52 6.37 11.36
CA ARG A 82 9.86 6.30 10.78
C ARG A 82 10.28 7.58 10.06
N VAL A 83 9.37 8.54 9.86
CA VAL A 83 9.67 9.81 9.21
C VAL A 83 10.25 10.79 10.24
N GLU A 84 11.47 11.25 9.98
CA GLU A 84 12.12 12.21 10.86
C GLU A 84 11.47 13.60 10.77
N GLY A 85 11.21 14.22 11.93
CA GLY A 85 10.83 15.63 12.02
C GLY A 85 9.35 15.94 11.75
N ILE A 86 8.47 14.94 11.79
CA ILE A 86 7.01 15.15 11.65
C ILE A 86 6.26 15.22 12.99
N GLY A 87 6.94 15.11 14.13
CA GLY A 87 6.33 15.23 15.46
C GLY A 87 5.60 13.96 15.92
N GLU A 88 4.58 14.11 16.76
CA GLU A 88 3.75 13.01 17.25
C GLU A 88 2.84 12.47 16.12
N VAL A 89 2.68 11.16 16.03
CA VAL A 89 1.89 10.52 14.98
C VAL A 89 0.61 9.94 15.58
N HIS A 90 -0.53 10.31 15.01
CA HIS A 90 -1.83 9.73 15.33
C HIS A 90 -2.51 9.22 14.06
N VAL A 91 -2.91 7.95 14.05
CA VAL A 91 -3.66 7.35 12.94
C VAL A 91 -5.01 6.89 13.45
N PHE A 92 -6.06 7.31 12.75
CA PHE A 92 -7.44 6.99 13.06
C PHE A 92 -8.09 6.23 11.91
N LEU A 93 -8.91 5.25 12.24
CA LEU A 93 -9.83 4.59 11.32
C LEU A 93 -11.23 5.15 11.52
N ASP A 94 -11.83 5.66 10.45
CA ASP A 94 -13.17 6.23 10.43
C ASP A 94 -14.21 5.22 9.90
N ASP A 95 -15.44 5.31 10.42
CA ASP A 95 -16.65 4.61 9.96
C ASP A 95 -16.55 3.08 9.79
N HIS A 96 -15.61 2.43 10.46
CA HIS A 96 -15.52 0.98 10.58
C HIS A 96 -16.24 0.48 11.84
N HIS A 97 -16.81 -0.72 11.82
CA HIS A 97 -17.48 -1.31 12.97
C HIS A 97 -16.58 -1.37 14.22
N ASP A 98 -15.30 -1.71 14.03
CA ASP A 98 -14.28 -1.79 15.08
C ASP A 98 -13.41 -0.52 15.23
N SER A 99 -13.85 0.64 14.70
CA SER A 99 -13.03 1.88 14.73
C SER A 99 -12.58 2.24 16.13
N ASP A 100 -13.50 2.28 17.10
CA ASP A 100 -13.18 2.66 18.48
C ASP A 100 -12.14 1.72 19.11
N LYS A 101 -12.29 0.41 18.87
CA LYS A 101 -11.39 -0.63 19.37
C LYS A 101 -10.00 -0.49 18.72
N ILE A 102 -9.93 -0.38 17.39
CA ILE A 102 -8.67 -0.23 16.66
C ILE A 102 -7.96 1.07 17.08
N ASN A 103 -8.66 2.20 17.11
CA ASN A 103 -8.09 3.50 17.46
C ASN A 103 -7.53 3.52 18.90
N ALA A 104 -8.27 2.93 19.85
CA ALA A 104 -7.78 2.80 21.22
C ALA A 104 -6.55 1.89 21.31
N GLY A 105 -6.53 0.79 20.55
CA GLY A 105 -5.40 -0.13 20.49
C GLY A 105 -4.13 0.50 19.91
N LEU A 106 -4.27 1.30 18.85
CA LEU A 106 -3.18 2.07 18.23
C LEU A 106 -2.62 3.13 19.18
N ALA A 107 -3.49 3.93 19.80
CA ALA A 107 -3.09 4.96 20.76
C ALA A 107 -2.35 4.39 21.99
N ALA A 108 -2.68 3.16 22.40
CA ALA A 108 -2.03 2.48 23.51
C ALA A 108 -0.80 1.64 23.09
N ALA A 109 -0.44 1.60 21.80
CA ALA A 109 0.55 0.68 21.24
C ALA A 109 0.33 -0.78 21.69
N ALA A 110 -0.93 -1.20 21.77
CA ALA A 110 -1.34 -2.46 22.40
C ALA A 110 -1.01 -3.70 21.53
N GLY A 111 -0.67 -3.50 20.26
CA GLY A 111 -0.56 -4.57 19.27
C GLY A 111 -1.90 -5.24 18.98
N TYR A 112 -1.91 -6.18 18.03
CA TYR A 112 -3.15 -6.83 17.58
C TYR A 112 -3.86 -7.59 18.72
N LYS A 113 -3.11 -8.43 19.46
CA LYS A 113 -3.66 -9.19 20.60
C LYS A 113 -4.14 -8.29 21.73
N GLY A 114 -3.44 -7.19 22.03
CA GLY A 114 -3.91 -6.24 23.04
C GLY A 114 -5.15 -5.46 22.60
N THR A 115 -5.34 -5.28 21.30
CA THR A 115 -6.50 -4.58 20.72
C THR A 115 -7.77 -5.45 20.72
N PHE A 116 -7.64 -6.71 20.33
CA PHE A 116 -8.79 -7.61 20.12
C PHE A 116 -9.00 -8.65 21.23
N GLY A 117 -8.03 -8.85 22.14
CA GLY A 117 -8.17 -9.72 23.29
C GLY A 117 -8.51 -11.16 22.90
N GLU A 118 -9.60 -11.70 23.44
CA GLU A 118 -10.07 -13.06 23.17
C GLU A 118 -10.54 -13.29 21.72
N GLU A 119 -10.84 -12.22 20.96
CA GLU A 119 -11.17 -12.31 19.54
C GLU A 119 -9.92 -12.55 18.68
N ALA A 120 -8.73 -12.27 19.22
CA ALA A 120 -7.45 -12.54 18.57
C ALA A 120 -6.84 -13.85 19.08
N GLU A 121 -7.17 -14.98 18.43
CA GLU A 121 -6.56 -16.27 18.74
C GLU A 121 -5.02 -16.20 18.55
N ASP A 122 -4.58 -15.74 17.38
CA ASP A 122 -3.17 -15.70 16.97
C ASP A 122 -2.69 -14.30 16.53
N SER A 123 -1.39 -14.21 16.26
CA SER A 123 -0.82 -13.02 15.59
C SER A 123 -1.30 -12.94 14.14
N LEU A 124 -1.08 -11.79 13.48
CA LEU A 124 -1.39 -11.63 12.06
C LEU A 124 -0.22 -12.03 11.14
N ASP A 125 0.85 -12.63 11.67
CA ASP A 125 2.07 -12.91 10.91
C ASP A 125 1.81 -13.94 9.80
N GLU A 126 1.12 -15.05 10.11
CA GLU A 126 0.77 -16.06 9.11
C GLU A 126 -0.16 -15.49 8.02
N LEU A 127 -1.06 -14.58 8.41
CA LEU A 127 -1.95 -13.89 7.47
C LEU A 127 -1.14 -12.99 6.54
N ARG A 128 -0.17 -12.23 7.07
CA ARG A 128 0.75 -11.42 6.27
C ARG A 128 1.51 -12.29 5.27
N ASP A 129 2.05 -13.42 5.71
CA ASP A 129 2.84 -14.33 4.85
C ASP A 129 2.03 -14.82 3.64
N ILE A 130 0.76 -15.20 3.84
CA ILE A 130 -0.14 -15.62 2.76
C ILE A 130 -0.27 -14.52 1.69
N PHE A 131 -0.43 -13.27 2.11
CA PHE A 131 -0.62 -12.15 1.19
C PHE A 131 0.67 -11.70 0.51
N ILE A 132 1.80 -11.75 1.19
CA ILE A 132 3.11 -11.48 0.57
C ILE A 132 3.39 -12.52 -0.54
N VAL A 133 3.08 -13.79 -0.30
CA VAL A 133 3.19 -14.85 -1.33
C VAL A 133 2.25 -14.59 -2.52
N LYS A 134 1.00 -14.17 -2.26
CA LYS A 134 0.05 -13.80 -3.33
C LYS A 134 0.53 -12.60 -4.15
N ALA A 135 1.02 -11.55 -3.48
CA ALA A 135 1.58 -10.36 -4.12
C ALA A 135 2.76 -10.70 -5.04
N HIS A 136 3.69 -11.54 -4.57
CA HIS A 136 4.79 -12.04 -5.39
C HIS A 136 4.28 -12.85 -6.59
N THR A 137 3.32 -13.75 -6.37
CA THR A 137 2.71 -14.58 -7.42
C THR A 137 2.05 -13.72 -8.50
N ALA A 138 1.28 -12.69 -8.13
CA ALA A 138 0.68 -11.75 -9.08
C ALA A 138 1.74 -10.91 -9.81
N ALA A 139 2.81 -10.49 -9.13
CA ALA A 139 3.91 -9.74 -9.73
C ALA A 139 4.72 -10.57 -10.75
N ILE A 140 4.91 -11.87 -10.49
CA ILE A 140 5.46 -12.83 -11.47
C ILE A 140 4.60 -12.82 -12.73
N GLU A 141 3.28 -13.01 -12.59
CA GLU A 141 2.40 -13.09 -13.76
C GLU A 141 2.41 -11.79 -14.56
N ARG A 142 2.32 -10.62 -13.90
CA ARG A 142 2.39 -9.31 -14.58
C ARG A 142 3.67 -9.16 -15.41
N SER A 143 4.80 -9.59 -14.86
CA SER A 143 6.11 -9.47 -15.50
C SER A 143 6.24 -10.44 -16.69
N LEU A 144 5.79 -11.69 -16.53
CA LEU A 144 5.85 -12.69 -17.58
C LEU A 144 4.84 -12.43 -18.70
N SER A 145 3.63 -11.97 -18.36
CA SER A 145 2.62 -11.53 -19.34
C SER A 145 3.12 -10.36 -20.19
N GLU A 146 3.88 -9.42 -19.60
CA GLU A 146 4.51 -8.34 -20.36
C GLU A 146 5.56 -8.86 -21.35
N MET A 147 6.41 -9.79 -20.93
CA MET A 147 7.40 -10.39 -21.83
C MET A 147 6.74 -11.14 -22.99
N LEU A 148 5.67 -11.89 -22.72
CA LEU A 148 4.87 -12.56 -23.75
C LEU A 148 4.25 -11.55 -24.72
N ALA A 149 3.65 -10.47 -24.21
CA ALA A 149 3.04 -9.43 -25.02
C ALA A 149 4.05 -8.69 -25.92
N LEU A 150 5.29 -8.54 -25.45
CA LEU A 150 6.39 -7.94 -26.21
C LEU A 150 7.11 -8.94 -27.14
N GLY A 151 6.73 -10.22 -27.12
CA GLY A 151 7.39 -11.28 -27.90
C GLY A 151 8.83 -11.59 -27.46
N LEU A 152 9.20 -11.24 -26.23
CA LEU A 152 10.54 -11.46 -25.66
C LEU A 152 10.76 -12.91 -25.17
N THR A 153 9.68 -13.65 -24.98
CA THR A 153 9.68 -15.08 -24.64
C THR A 153 8.46 -15.75 -25.26
N THR A 154 8.46 -17.07 -25.30
CA THR A 154 7.28 -17.88 -25.64
C THR A 154 6.75 -18.58 -24.40
N VAL A 155 5.57 -19.21 -24.53
CA VAL A 155 4.97 -20.00 -23.43
C VAL A 155 5.85 -21.22 -23.10
N GLU A 156 6.49 -21.80 -24.11
CA GLU A 156 7.37 -22.97 -23.98
C GLU A 156 8.64 -22.64 -23.17
N HIS A 157 9.20 -21.44 -23.37
CA HIS A 157 10.43 -21.00 -22.71
C HIS A 157 10.21 -20.15 -21.44
N ILE A 158 8.95 -19.96 -21.02
CA ILE A 158 8.63 -19.00 -19.96
C ILE A 158 9.23 -19.35 -18.59
N GLY A 159 9.44 -20.64 -18.29
CA GLY A 159 10.10 -21.07 -17.06
C GLY A 159 11.62 -20.87 -17.05
N GLU A 160 12.21 -20.53 -18.19
CA GLU A 160 13.65 -20.26 -18.35
C GLU A 160 14.02 -18.80 -18.15
N VAL A 161 13.02 -17.91 -18.16
CA VAL A 161 13.18 -16.48 -17.96
C VAL A 161 13.88 -16.19 -16.62
N LEU A 162 14.97 -15.44 -16.69
CA LEU A 162 15.72 -14.99 -15.53
C LEU A 162 15.40 -13.53 -15.20
N LEU A 163 15.66 -13.13 -13.96
CA LEU A 163 15.42 -11.76 -13.50
C LEU A 163 16.17 -10.70 -14.33
N ARG A 164 17.33 -11.06 -14.91
CA ARG A 164 18.10 -10.18 -15.81
C ARG A 164 17.42 -9.91 -17.14
N ASP A 165 16.54 -10.81 -17.57
CA ASP A 165 15.86 -10.75 -18.88
C ASP A 165 14.60 -9.88 -18.82
N LEU A 166 14.11 -9.57 -17.62
CA LEU A 166 12.97 -8.67 -17.41
C LEU A 166 13.29 -7.25 -17.90
N PRO A 167 12.39 -6.62 -18.70
CA PRO A 167 12.52 -5.23 -19.09
C PRO A 167 12.68 -4.29 -17.88
N PRO A 168 13.45 -3.19 -18.01
CA PRO A 168 13.46 -2.17 -16.98
C PRO A 168 12.09 -1.50 -16.89
N GLY A 169 11.60 -1.24 -15.68
CA GLY A 169 10.32 -0.58 -15.47
C GLY A 169 9.67 -0.91 -14.13
N LEU A 170 8.45 -0.41 -13.94
CA LEU A 170 7.70 -0.53 -12.69
C LEU A 170 7.41 -1.99 -12.32
N LYS A 171 7.10 -2.86 -13.29
CA LYS A 171 6.79 -4.29 -13.03
C LYS A 171 7.99 -5.05 -12.50
N ARG A 172 9.17 -4.84 -13.09
CA ARG A 172 10.43 -5.41 -12.58
C ARG A 172 10.75 -4.90 -11.19
N GLY A 173 10.65 -3.58 -10.96
CA GLY A 173 10.86 -3.00 -9.62
C GLY A 173 9.89 -3.57 -8.59
N ALA A 174 8.60 -3.70 -8.96
CA ALA A 174 7.57 -4.29 -8.13
C ALA A 174 7.88 -5.74 -7.76
N LEU A 175 8.21 -6.59 -8.73
CA LEU A 175 8.61 -7.98 -8.49
C LEU A 175 9.82 -8.06 -7.55
N MET A 176 10.82 -7.19 -7.73
CA MET A 176 12.01 -7.20 -6.90
C MET A 176 11.74 -6.85 -5.44
N ARG A 177 10.86 -5.88 -5.18
CA ARG A 177 10.42 -5.58 -3.81
C ARG A 177 9.73 -6.77 -3.15
N ARG A 178 8.80 -7.43 -3.85
CA ARG A 178 8.06 -8.58 -3.28
C ARG A 178 8.97 -9.78 -3.03
N ARG A 179 9.98 -9.99 -3.89
CA ARG A 179 11.02 -11.01 -3.66
C ARG A 179 11.86 -10.71 -2.42
N ALA A 180 12.25 -9.44 -2.23
CA ALA A 180 12.98 -9.04 -1.04
C ALA A 180 12.16 -9.28 0.25
N ASN A 181 10.86 -8.97 0.21
CA ASN A 181 9.95 -9.19 1.35
C ASN A 181 9.80 -10.68 1.71
N LEU A 182 9.85 -11.58 0.71
CA LEU A 182 9.84 -13.04 0.94
C LEU A 182 11.22 -13.63 1.26
N GLY A 183 12.28 -12.82 1.30
CA GLY A 183 13.65 -13.34 1.44
C GLY A 183 14.14 -14.15 0.23
N LEU A 184 13.49 -14.02 -0.92
CA LEU A 184 13.88 -14.72 -2.15
C LEU A 184 15.10 -14.08 -2.80
N SER A 185 15.90 -14.90 -3.49
CA SER A 185 17.08 -14.41 -4.21
C SER A 185 16.76 -13.26 -5.18
N LEU A 186 17.54 -12.19 -5.06
CA LEU A 186 17.54 -11.03 -5.98
C LEU A 186 18.64 -11.16 -7.05
N CYS A 187 19.35 -12.29 -7.10
CA CYS A 187 20.39 -12.51 -8.08
C CYS A 187 19.83 -12.43 -9.50
N ARG A 188 20.52 -11.68 -10.36
CA ARG A 188 20.17 -11.52 -11.78
C ARG A 188 19.99 -12.84 -12.55
N ASN A 189 20.64 -13.91 -12.08
CA ASN A 189 20.59 -15.24 -12.70
C ASN A 189 19.54 -16.17 -12.06
N SER A 190 18.73 -15.69 -11.11
CA SER A 190 17.60 -16.45 -10.58
C SER A 190 16.41 -16.40 -11.55
N ARG A 191 15.62 -17.48 -11.55
CA ARG A 191 14.41 -17.60 -12.38
C ARG A 191 13.32 -16.66 -11.88
N VAL A 192 12.51 -16.16 -12.80
CA VAL A 192 11.32 -15.37 -12.49
C VAL A 192 10.21 -16.27 -11.96
N LEU A 193 9.91 -17.36 -12.69
CA LEU A 193 8.89 -18.32 -12.30
C LEU A 193 9.48 -19.36 -11.35
N VAL A 194 9.10 -19.28 -10.07
CA VAL A 194 9.56 -20.15 -8.99
C VAL A 194 8.39 -20.60 -8.11
N GLY A 195 8.64 -21.65 -7.31
CA GLY A 195 7.78 -22.04 -6.19
C GLY A 195 7.72 -20.97 -5.11
N ASP A 196 6.87 -21.19 -4.11
CA ASP A 196 6.73 -20.26 -2.98
C ASP A 196 7.99 -20.24 -2.10
N ASP A 197 8.78 -21.31 -2.12
CA ASP A 197 10.10 -21.47 -1.52
C ASP A 197 11.26 -20.86 -2.35
N GLY A 198 10.96 -20.36 -3.55
CA GLY A 198 11.96 -19.83 -4.47
C GLY A 198 12.66 -20.87 -5.35
N GLU A 199 12.31 -22.15 -5.22
CA GLU A 199 12.93 -23.23 -5.97
C GLU A 199 12.41 -23.32 -7.41
N ARG A 200 13.21 -23.95 -8.27
CA ARG A 200 12.81 -24.21 -9.66
C ARG A 200 11.66 -25.21 -9.69
N LEU A 201 10.62 -24.86 -10.43
CA LEU A 201 9.52 -25.77 -10.73
C LEU A 201 9.91 -26.78 -11.83
N PRO A 202 9.48 -28.05 -11.72
CA PRO A 202 9.51 -29.01 -12.81
C PRO A 202 8.78 -28.49 -14.06
N ASP A 203 9.25 -28.87 -15.25
CA ASP A 203 8.76 -28.27 -16.49
C ASP A 203 7.28 -28.57 -16.79
N ASP A 204 6.79 -29.72 -16.30
CA ASP A 204 5.39 -30.12 -16.37
C ASP A 204 4.46 -29.32 -15.43
N GLN A 205 5.01 -28.64 -14.42
CA GLN A 205 4.25 -27.81 -13.47
C GLN A 205 4.16 -26.34 -13.89
N ILE A 206 5.03 -25.88 -14.79
CA ILE A 206 5.08 -24.49 -15.28
C ILE A 206 3.72 -23.99 -15.79
N PRO A 207 3.00 -24.72 -16.67
CA PRO A 207 1.73 -24.23 -17.22
C PRO A 207 0.66 -24.04 -16.13
N LEU A 208 0.59 -24.98 -15.18
CA LEU A 208 -0.37 -24.92 -14.08
C LEU A 208 -0.05 -23.75 -13.14
N ARG A 209 1.24 -23.55 -12.80
CA ARG A 209 1.67 -22.42 -11.96
C ARG A 209 1.35 -21.09 -12.61
N LEU A 210 1.61 -20.93 -13.92
CA LEU A 210 1.31 -19.70 -14.63
C LEU A 210 -0.20 -19.41 -14.65
N ARG A 211 -1.04 -20.43 -14.87
CA ARG A 211 -2.50 -20.29 -14.80
C ARG A 211 -2.97 -19.89 -13.41
N PHE A 212 -2.43 -20.52 -12.37
CA PHE A 212 -2.71 -20.16 -10.99
C PHE A 212 -2.32 -18.70 -10.70
N ALA A 213 -1.12 -18.29 -11.10
CA ALA A 213 -0.63 -16.93 -10.91
C ALA A 213 -1.51 -15.89 -11.62
N ARG A 214 -2.04 -16.24 -12.80
CA ARG A 214 -3.01 -15.41 -13.52
C ARG A 214 -4.32 -15.28 -12.74
N SER A 215 -4.84 -16.36 -12.19
CA SER A 215 -6.07 -16.33 -11.36
C SER A 215 -5.87 -15.45 -10.12
N VAL A 216 -4.72 -15.57 -9.44
CA VAL A 216 -4.38 -14.71 -8.29
C VAL A 216 -4.37 -13.24 -8.70
N ARG A 217 -3.62 -12.88 -9.76
CA ARG A 217 -3.58 -11.50 -10.27
C ARG A 217 -4.97 -10.95 -10.60
N ILE A 218 -5.78 -11.71 -11.34
CA ILE A 218 -7.13 -11.28 -11.75
C ILE A 218 -8.02 -11.07 -10.52
N SER A 219 -7.96 -11.95 -9.52
CA SER A 219 -8.73 -11.79 -8.29
C SER A 219 -8.34 -10.51 -7.55
N MET A 220 -7.03 -10.24 -7.41
CA MET A 220 -6.55 -9.06 -6.71
C MET A 220 -6.95 -7.77 -7.43
N GLU A 221 -6.75 -7.69 -8.74
CA GLU A 221 -7.16 -6.52 -9.55
C GLU A 221 -8.69 -6.32 -9.53
N GLY A 222 -9.46 -7.41 -9.61
CA GLY A 222 -10.92 -7.38 -9.52
C GLY A 222 -11.40 -6.85 -8.18
N ASN A 223 -10.84 -7.35 -7.07
CA ASN A 223 -11.18 -6.89 -5.72
C ASN A 223 -10.77 -5.42 -5.53
N ALA A 224 -9.63 -4.99 -6.07
CA ALA A 224 -9.20 -3.60 -5.97
C ALA A 224 -10.14 -2.65 -6.73
N HIS A 225 -10.57 -3.03 -7.94
CA HIS A 225 -11.58 -2.28 -8.68
C HIS A 225 -12.93 -2.23 -7.94
N PHE A 226 -13.35 -3.35 -7.35
CA PHE A 226 -14.58 -3.42 -6.57
C PHE A 226 -14.52 -2.54 -5.32
N CYS A 227 -13.42 -2.59 -4.56
CA CYS A 227 -13.19 -1.76 -3.38
C CYS A 227 -13.23 -0.27 -3.70
N ARG A 228 -12.56 0.16 -4.79
CA ARG A 228 -12.64 1.57 -5.25
C ARG A 228 -14.07 1.99 -5.58
N GLY A 229 -14.83 1.14 -6.29
CA GLY A 229 -16.23 1.42 -6.63
C GLY A 229 -17.14 1.53 -5.40
N LEU A 230 -16.97 0.63 -4.43
CA LEU A 230 -17.71 0.69 -3.17
C LEU A 230 -17.36 1.94 -2.36
N LEU A 231 -16.07 2.28 -2.26
CA LEU A 231 -15.62 3.48 -1.57
C LEU A 231 -16.22 4.75 -2.19
N ALA A 232 -16.10 4.90 -3.51
CA ALA A 232 -16.67 6.02 -4.25
C ALA A 232 -18.19 6.13 -4.06
N THR A 233 -18.91 5.01 -4.03
CA THR A 233 -20.36 5.00 -3.78
C THR A 233 -20.69 5.38 -2.35
N ARG A 234 -19.91 4.87 -1.39
CA ARG A 234 -20.13 5.07 0.04
C ARG A 234 -19.94 6.52 0.47
N TYR A 235 -18.96 7.20 -0.12
CA TYR A 235 -18.55 8.56 0.25
C TYR A 235 -18.96 9.63 -0.78
N ALA A 236 -19.82 9.29 -1.75
CA ALA A 236 -20.21 10.20 -2.84
C ALA A 236 -20.79 11.55 -2.38
N ASP A 237 -21.46 11.58 -1.22
CA ASP A 237 -22.09 12.77 -0.66
C ASP A 237 -21.19 13.54 0.33
N ASP A 238 -19.97 13.06 0.61
CA ASP A 238 -18.97 13.76 1.42
C ASP A 238 -18.24 14.80 0.55
N ALA A 239 -18.63 16.07 0.70
CA ALA A 239 -18.09 17.19 -0.08
C ALA A 239 -16.59 17.43 0.15
N GLU A 240 -16.05 16.99 1.29
CA GLU A 240 -14.63 17.13 1.61
C GLU A 240 -13.82 15.94 1.09
N CYS A 241 -14.47 14.80 0.84
CA CYS A 241 -13.78 13.57 0.48
C CYS A 241 -14.70 12.56 -0.23
N ASP A 242 -14.90 12.69 -1.54
CA ASP A 242 -15.88 11.92 -2.32
C ASP A 242 -15.55 10.43 -2.60
N GLY A 243 -14.52 9.87 -1.97
CA GLY A 243 -14.04 8.49 -2.22
C GLY A 243 -13.30 8.30 -3.55
N THR A 244 -13.21 9.33 -4.39
CA THR A 244 -12.48 9.31 -5.68
C THR A 244 -11.30 10.28 -5.71
N SER A 245 -11.39 11.32 -4.90
CA SER A 245 -10.36 12.32 -4.68
C SER A 245 -9.34 11.83 -3.64
N GLY A 246 -8.10 12.30 -3.78
CA GLY A 246 -7.05 12.07 -2.80
C GLY A 246 -7.35 12.72 -1.44
N PRO A 247 -6.46 12.56 -0.45
CA PRO A 247 -6.71 13.02 0.90
C PRO A 247 -6.87 14.54 0.98
N LEU A 248 -7.74 14.99 1.88
CA LEU A 248 -7.78 16.39 2.31
C LEU A 248 -6.56 16.69 3.17
N ILE A 249 -5.70 17.62 2.74
CA ILE A 249 -4.46 17.94 3.45
C ILE A 249 -4.56 19.33 4.05
N THR A 250 -4.30 19.44 5.36
CA THR A 250 -4.23 20.72 6.08
C THR A 250 -2.91 20.81 6.82
N ASP A 251 -2.10 21.84 6.55
CA ASP A 251 -0.86 22.13 7.27
C ASP A 251 -0.97 23.49 7.97
N THR A 252 -1.00 23.48 9.31
CA THR A 252 -1.19 24.66 10.16
C THR A 252 0.07 25.07 10.92
N ARG A 253 1.23 24.48 10.58
CA ARG A 253 2.49 24.75 11.28
C ARG A 253 2.88 26.22 11.25
N SER A 254 3.37 26.69 12.38
CA SER A 254 3.89 28.04 12.54
C SER A 254 5.18 28.21 11.72
N THR A 255 5.13 28.98 10.63
CA THR A 255 6.35 29.31 9.87
C THR A 255 7.30 30.13 10.73
N THR A 256 8.35 29.49 11.27
CA THR A 256 9.38 30.22 12.03
C THR A 256 10.18 31.08 11.04
N THR A 257 9.78 32.33 10.85
CA THR A 257 10.59 33.31 10.13
C THR A 257 11.83 33.56 10.97
N ARG A 258 12.98 33.00 10.58
CA ARG A 258 14.28 33.41 11.13
C ARG A 258 14.49 34.88 10.75
N SER A 259 14.14 35.80 11.65
CA SER A 259 14.60 37.18 11.56
C SER A 259 16.13 37.15 11.62
N LYS A 260 16.78 37.46 10.50
CA LYS A 260 18.19 37.85 10.53
C LYS A 260 18.26 39.10 11.39
N GLY A 261 18.71 38.94 12.63
CA GLY A 261 19.07 40.05 13.49
C GLY A 261 20.20 40.83 12.80
N THR A 262 19.87 42.00 12.28
CA THR A 262 20.85 43.05 12.02
C THR A 262 21.28 43.57 13.40
N GLN A 263 22.45 43.15 13.86
CA GLN A 263 23.13 43.84 14.96
C GLN A 263 23.78 45.12 14.42
N PRO A 264 23.73 46.24 15.18
CA PRO A 264 24.31 47.53 14.80
C PRO A 264 25.83 47.54 14.84
#